data_AF-A0A815W706-F1
#
_entry.id   AF-A0A815W706-F1
#
_cell.length_a   1.000
_cell.length_b   1.000
_cell.length_c   1.000
_cell.angle_alpha   90.00
_cell.angle_beta   90.00
_cell.angle_gamma   90.00
#
_symmetry.space_group_name_H-M   'P 1'
#
loop_
_entity.id
_entity.type
_entity.pdbx_description
1 polymer ?
#
loop_
_entity_poly.entity_id
_entity_poly.type
_entity_poly.pdbx_seq_one_letter_code
_entity_poly.pdbx_strand_id
1 'polypeptide(L)'
;MGSPFTMVLANIYMLEWEQKLIAHQNAHHEIYGRYIDDVFMTTNLSKDEILQQLNETMKTDPNIKITITINQSLEYLDATIENNNGNLKTTIYHKSAW
;
A
#
# COMPACT_ATOMS: atom_id res chain seq x y z
N MET A 1 -19.60 4.49 -8.56
CA MET A 1 -18.60 4.02 -9.53
C MET A 1 -18.58 5.00 -10.68
N GLY A 2 -17.48 5.75 -10.81
CA GLY A 2 -17.34 6.82 -11.80
C GLY A 2 -17.21 6.29 -13.23
N SER A 3 -17.11 7.21 -14.19
CA SER A 3 -16.78 6.85 -15.57
C SER A 3 -15.47 6.04 -15.61
N PRO A 4 -15.33 5.03 -16.50
CA PRO A 4 -14.06 4.34 -16.73
C PRO A 4 -12.89 5.31 -16.98
N PHE A 5 -13.18 6.47 -17.57
CA PHE A 5 -12.21 7.53 -17.79
C PHE A 5 -11.66 8.12 -16.49
N THR A 6 -12.52 8.32 -15.48
CA THR A 6 -12.12 8.87 -14.18
C THR A 6 -11.16 7.94 -13.44
N MET A 7 -11.35 6.62 -13.55
CA MET A 7 -10.41 5.65 -12.97
C MET A 7 -9.03 5.72 -13.62
N VAL A 8 -8.97 5.90 -14.95
CA VAL A 8 -7.70 6.05 -15.67
C VAL A 8 -6.97 7.32 -15.21
N LEU A 9 -7.69 8.44 -15.11
CA LEU A 9 -7.10 9.69 -14.62
C LEU A 9 -6.60 9.56 -13.18
N ALA A 10 -7.37 8.91 -12.30
CA ALA A 10 -6.95 8.66 -10.92
C ALA A 10 -5.67 7.82 -10.86
N ASN A 11 -5.56 6.78 -11.70
CA ASN A 11 -4.36 5.97 -11.77
C ASN A 11 -3.13 6.73 -12.28
N ILE A 12 -3.29 7.61 -13.29
CA ILE A 12 -2.19 8.46 -13.78
C ILE A 12 -1.73 9.41 -12.67
N TYR A 13 -2.67 10.09 -12.02
CA TYR A 13 -2.38 11.02 -10.94
C TYR A 13 -1.66 10.33 -9.77
N MET A 14 -2.16 9.17 -9.33
CA MET A 14 -1.51 8.39 -8.28
C MET A 14 -0.13 7.88 -8.69
N LEU A 15 0.04 7.46 -9.95
CA LEU A 15 1.33 6.98 -10.48
C LEU A 15 2.41 8.05 -10.41
N GLU A 16 2.08 9.31 -10.74
CA GLU A 16 3.03 10.42 -10.65
C GLU A 16 3.42 10.70 -9.19
N TRP A 17 2.45 10.67 -8.28
CA TRP A 17 2.68 10.91 -6.87
C TRP A 17 3.51 9.80 -6.18
N GLU A 18 3.25 8.54 -6.52
CA GLU A 18 3.86 7.37 -5.85
C GLU A 18 5.29 7.03 -6.33
N GLN A 19 5.81 7.73 -7.35
CA GLN A 19 7.13 7.42 -7.97
C GLN A 19 8.27 7.28 -6.94
N LYS A 20 8.32 8.17 -5.94
CA LYS A 20 9.37 8.13 -4.90
C LYS A 20 9.24 6.91 -4.00
N LEU A 21 8.01 6.54 -3.65
CA LEU A 21 7.74 5.35 -2.84
C LEU A 21 8.12 4.10 -3.63
N ILE A 22 7.71 3.99 -4.89
CA ILE A 22 8.07 2.86 -5.77
C ILE A 22 9.59 2.75 -5.92
N ALA A 23 10.29 3.87 -6.15
CA ALA A 23 11.74 3.88 -6.30
C ALA A 23 12.46 3.40 -5.02
N HIS A 24 12.01 3.85 -3.84
CA HIS A 24 12.52 3.37 -2.55
C HIS A 24 12.29 1.86 -2.42
N GLN A 25 11.05 1.41 -2.61
CA GLN A 25 10.66 0.01 -2.46
C GLN A 25 11.50 -0.92 -3.36
N ASN A 26 11.69 -0.53 -4.62
CA ASN A 26 12.55 -1.26 -5.56
C ASN A 26 14.01 -1.30 -5.12
N ALA A 27 14.57 -0.19 -4.61
CA ALA A 27 15.95 -0.13 -4.15
C ALA A 27 16.19 -1.03 -2.91
N HIS A 28 15.17 -1.20 -2.07
CA HIS A 28 15.23 -1.98 -0.84
C HIS A 28 14.73 -3.43 -0.99
N HIS A 29 14.36 -3.88 -2.19
CA HIS A 29 13.75 -5.19 -2.45
C HIS A 29 12.49 -5.43 -1.62
N GLU A 30 11.71 -4.38 -1.42
CA GLU A 30 10.44 -4.37 -0.70
C GLU A 30 9.27 -4.40 -1.70
N ILE A 31 8.06 -4.69 -1.21
CA ILE A 31 6.86 -4.81 -2.04
C ILE A 31 6.07 -3.52 -1.96
N TYR A 32 5.64 -3.01 -3.12
CA TYR A 32 4.63 -1.96 -3.24
C TYR A 32 3.50 -2.44 -4.14
N GLY A 33 2.26 -2.36 -3.65
CA GLY A 33 1.06 -2.70 -4.40
C GLY A 33 -0.02 -1.66 -4.16
N ARG A 34 -0.75 -1.30 -5.22
CA ARG A 34 -1.93 -0.44 -5.12
C ARG A 34 -3.06 -1.02 -5.95
N TYR A 35 -4.25 -1.04 -5.36
CA TYR A 35 -5.49 -1.39 -6.03
C TYR A 35 -6.50 -0.27 -5.79
N ILE A 36 -6.73 0.55 -6.82
CA ILE A 36 -7.55 1.75 -6.72
C ILE A 36 -7.03 2.67 -5.61
N ASP A 37 -7.70 2.70 -4.46
CA ASP A 37 -7.44 3.50 -3.27
C ASP A 37 -6.69 2.72 -2.16
N ASP A 38 -6.67 1.38 -2.21
CA ASP A 38 -5.98 0.56 -1.22
C ASP A 38 -4.51 0.36 -1.60
N VAL A 39 -3.61 0.73 -0.68
CA VAL A 39 -2.15 0.57 -0.82
C VAL A 39 -1.65 -0.47 0.18
N PHE A 40 -0.81 -1.38 -0.30
CA PHE A 40 -0.07 -2.34 0.49
C PHE A 40 1.42 -2.15 0.28
N MET A 41 2.20 -2.20 1.35
CA MET A 41 3.65 -2.16 1.26
C MET A 41 4.34 -2.97 2.35
N THR A 42 5.55 -3.45 2.07
CA THR A 42 6.44 -3.99 3.09
C THR A 42 7.58 -3.03 3.38
N THR A 43 8.18 -3.12 4.56
CA THR A 43 9.42 -2.40 4.83
C THR A 43 10.26 -3.07 5.91
N ASN A 44 11.58 -2.92 5.79
CA ASN A 44 12.57 -3.25 6.82
C ASN A 44 12.94 -2.04 7.69
N LEU A 45 12.41 -0.85 7.38
CA LEU A 45 12.57 0.33 8.21
C LEU A 45 11.91 0.14 9.58
N SER A 46 12.40 0.86 10.58
CA SER A 46 11.69 1.00 11.84
C SER A 46 10.35 1.72 11.62
N LYS A 47 9.42 1.52 12.56
CA LYS A 47 8.09 2.14 12.50
C LYS A 47 8.16 3.67 12.39
N ASP A 48 9.11 4.30 13.08
CA ASP A 48 9.23 5.77 13.09
C ASP A 48 9.79 6.29 11.76
N GLU A 49 10.78 5.61 11.19
CA GLU A 49 11.36 5.96 9.89
C GLU A 49 10.32 5.88 8.77
N ILE A 50 9.53 4.79 8.72
CA ILE A 50 8.50 4.68 7.69
C ILE A 50 7.38 5.70 7.88
N LEU A 51 6.98 5.98 9.12
CA LEU A 51 5.98 7.03 9.40
C LEU A 51 6.49 8.41 8.97
N GLN A 52 7.76 8.71 9.21
CA GLN A 52 8.37 9.96 8.74
C GLN A 52 8.34 10.03 7.20
N GLN A 53 8.79 8.99 6.51
CA GLN A 53 8.82 8.94 5.05
C GLN A 53 7.43 9.09 4.42
N LEU A 54 6.41 8.41 4.98
CA LEU A 54 5.04 8.52 4.50
C LEU A 54 4.46 9.93 4.75
N ASN A 55 4.74 10.53 5.91
CA ASN A 55 4.32 11.90 6.20
C ASN A 55 4.98 12.93 5.28
N GLU A 56 6.26 12.76 4.95
CA GLU A 56 6.95 13.61 3.98
C GLU A 56 6.38 13.43 2.57
N THR A 57 6.01 12.20 2.20
CA THR A 57 5.36 11.93 0.91
C THR A 57 3.98 12.57 0.83
N MET A 58 3.15 12.50 1.88
CA MET A 58 1.85 13.18 1.89
C MET A 58 1.95 14.71 1.84
N LYS A 59 3.09 15.31 2.23
CA LYS A 59 3.31 16.76 2.11
C LYS A 59 3.56 17.21 0.68
N THR A 60 3.93 16.30 -0.25
CA THR A 60 4.20 16.68 -1.64
C THR A 60 2.93 17.04 -2.39
N ASP A 61 1.77 16.53 -1.95
CA ASP A 61 0.47 16.88 -2.51
C ASP A 61 -0.60 16.95 -1.40
N PRO A 62 -1.15 18.14 -1.08
CA PRO A 62 -2.13 18.31 -0.01
C PRO A 62 -3.48 17.64 -0.28
N ASN A 63 -3.74 17.22 -1.53
CA ASN A 63 -4.97 16.53 -1.90
C ASN A 63 -4.93 15.03 -1.60
N ILE A 64 -3.73 14.48 -1.34
CA ILE A 64 -3.55 13.07 -1.02
C ILE A 64 -3.39 12.90 0.49
N LYS A 65 -4.25 12.06 1.07
CA LYS A 65 -4.21 11.68 2.49
C LYS A 65 -4.31 10.17 2.59
N ILE A 66 -3.36 9.55 3.28
CA ILE A 66 -3.32 8.11 3.50
C ILE A 66 -3.63 7.82 4.96
N THR A 67 -4.53 6.88 5.19
CA THR A 67 -4.75 6.28 6.52
C THR A 67 -3.77 5.14 6.71
N ILE A 68 -2.82 5.29 7.63
CA ILE A 68 -1.71 4.34 7.80
C ILE A 68 -2.06 3.32 8.90
N THR A 69 -1.97 2.04 8.55
CA THR A 69 -1.98 0.93 9.51
C THR A 69 -0.73 0.09 9.31
N ILE A 70 0.06 -0.11 10.37
CA ILE A 70 1.31 -0.90 10.34
C ILE A 70 1.16 -2.05 11.32
N ASN A 71 1.27 -3.28 10.83
CA ASN A 71 1.16 -4.48 11.64
C ASN A 71 1.89 -5.66 10.97
N GLN A 72 2.16 -6.72 11.73
CA GLN A 72 2.65 -7.99 11.18
C GLN A 72 1.58 -8.77 10.41
N SER A 73 0.29 -8.53 10.69
CA SER A 73 -0.85 -9.12 9.99
C SER A 73 -1.86 -8.04 9.63
N LEU A 74 -2.29 -7.99 8.37
CA LEU A 74 -3.21 -7.00 7.81
C LEU A 74 -4.15 -7.62 6.80
N GLU A 75 -5.33 -7.02 6.63
CA GLU A 75 -6.27 -7.36 5.57
C GLU A 75 -6.01 -6.50 4.33
N TYR A 76 -5.97 -7.11 3.15
CA TYR A 76 -5.82 -6.44 1.86
C TYR A 76 -6.52 -7.25 0.76
N LEU A 77 -7.49 -6.65 0.05
CA LEU A 77 -8.25 -7.27 -1.05
C LEU A 77 -8.84 -8.66 -0.68
N ASP A 78 -9.57 -8.72 0.43
CA ASP A 78 -10.19 -9.95 0.96
C ASP A 78 -9.17 -11.07 1.33
N ALA A 79 -7.90 -10.72 1.48
CA ALA A 79 -6.84 -11.62 1.94
C ALA A 79 -6.18 -11.09 3.22
N THR A 80 -5.98 -11.98 4.18
CA THR A 80 -5.10 -11.74 5.32
C THR A 80 -3.66 -11.97 4.89
N ILE A 81 -2.82 -10.96 5.02
CA ILE A 81 -1.38 -11.00 4.75
C ILE A 81 -0.62 -10.97 6.07
N GLU A 82 0.19 -11.99 6.33
CA GLU A 82 0.99 -12.15 7.54
C GLU A 82 2.49 -12.18 7.21
N ASN A 83 3.28 -11.41 7.95
CA ASN A 83 4.73 -11.46 7.91
C ASN A 83 5.28 -12.41 8.99
N ASN A 84 5.73 -13.58 8.55
CA ASN A 84 6.40 -14.57 9.38
C ASN A 84 7.92 -14.43 9.27
N ASN A 85 8.49 -13.45 9.97
CA ASN A 85 9.95 -13.20 10.01
C ASN A 85 10.59 -13.05 8.61
N GLY A 86 9.96 -12.27 7.73
CA GLY A 86 10.39 -12.04 6.36
C GLY A 86 9.73 -12.96 5.33
N ASN A 87 8.98 -13.99 5.77
CA ASN A 87 8.17 -14.81 4.88
C ASN A 87 6.71 -14.33 4.87
N LEU A 88 6.24 -13.83 3.73
CA LEU A 88 4.85 -13.41 3.58
C LEU A 88 3.95 -14.62 3.32
N LYS A 89 2.93 -14.77 4.17
CA LYS A 89 1.86 -15.76 4.02
C LYS A 89 0.55 -15.05 3.75
N THR A 90 -0.17 -15.48 2.71
CA THR A 90 -1.49 -14.94 2.35
C THR A 90 -2.56 -16.00 2.56
N THR A 91 -3.65 -15.64 3.22
CA THR A 91 -4.81 -16.52 3.44
C THR A 91 -6.06 -15.83 2.94
N ILE A 92 -6.85 -16.52 2.11
CA ILE A 92 -8.14 -16.03 1.63
C ILE A 92 -9.22 -16.59 2.55
N TYR A 93 -10.08 -15.74 3.09
CA TYR A 93 -11.23 -16.19 3.85
C TYR A 93 -12.34 -16.67 2.92
N HIS A 94 -12.65 -17.96 2.98
CA HIS A 94 -13.84 -18.52 2.34
C HIS A 94 -14.96 -18.63 3.37
N LYS A 95 -16.08 -17.95 3.14
CA LYS A 95 -17.31 -18.23 3.89
C LYS A 95 -17.68 -19.69 3.68
N SER A 96 -17.86 -20.44 4.77
CA SER A 96 -18.39 -21.80 4.70
C SER A 96 -19.74 -21.78 3.98
N ALA A 97 -19.84 -22.49 2.87
CA ALA A 97 -21.12 -22.76 2.22
C ALA A 97 -21.90 -23.77 3.09
N TRP A 98 -23.13 -23.41 3.44
CA TRP A 98 -24.09 -24.31 4.10
C TRP A 98 -24.77 -25.21 3.08
#